data_AF-A0A7V5URD3-F1
#
_entry.id   AF-A0A7V5URD3-F1
#
_cell.length_a   1.000
_cell.length_b   1.000
_cell.length_c   1.000
_cell.angle_alpha   90.00
_cell.angle_beta   90.00
_cell.angle_gamma   90.00
#
_symmetry.space_group_name_H-M   'P 1'
#
loop_
_entity.id
_entity.type
_entity.pdbx_description
1 polymer ?
#
loop_
_entity_poly.entity_id
_entity_poly.type
_entity_poly.pdbx_seq_one_letter_code
_entity_poly.pdbx_strand_id
1 'polypeptide(L)'
;STAYMAEVVRGGLQAIVRGQYEGAQALGLSYWKTVGLIILPQALKMVIPGIVNTFIGLFKVTTLVLIVGLLDLLGTVQTGLTDAKWFSPNTATTAYVFTAAIFWVFCFSMSRYSIYMEHKLHTGHKR
;
A
#
# COMPACT_ATOMS: atom_id res chain seq x y z
N SER A 1 -10.83 -2.24 6.02
CA SER A 1 -9.42 -2.64 6.18
C SER A 1 -9.24 -3.84 7.09
N THR A 2 -9.86 -3.87 8.29
CA THR A 2 -9.77 -5.00 9.23
C THR A 2 -10.34 -6.30 8.67
N ALA A 3 -11.48 -6.25 7.98
CA ALA A 3 -12.10 -7.42 7.34
C ALA A 3 -11.24 -8.02 6.22
N TYR A 4 -10.59 -7.18 5.40
CA TYR A 4 -9.73 -7.64 4.31
C TYR A 4 -8.45 -8.29 4.85
N MET A 5 -7.85 -7.70 5.89
CA MET A 5 -6.69 -8.29 6.57
C MET A 5 -7.04 -9.62 7.24
N ALA A 6 -8.23 -9.72 7.86
CA ALA A 6 -8.73 -10.96 8.44
C ALA A 6 -8.93 -12.05 7.36
N GLU A 7 -9.46 -11.69 6.20
CA GLU A 7 -9.67 -12.62 5.09
C GLU A 7 -8.34 -13.11 4.48
N VAL A 8 -7.34 -12.23 4.39
CA VAL A 8 -5.98 -12.57 3.95
C VAL A 8 -5.30 -13.55 4.92
N VAL A 9 -5.42 -13.31 6.22
CA VAL A 9 -4.89 -14.22 7.25
C VAL A 9 -5.65 -15.54 7.27
N ARG A 10 -6.99 -15.51 7.18
CA ARG A 10 -7.84 -16.70 7.12
C ARG A 10 -7.53 -17.54 5.88
N GLY A 11 -7.38 -16.91 4.72
CA GLY A 11 -7.03 -17.56 3.47
C GLY A 11 -5.65 -18.22 3.52
N GLY A 12 -4.65 -17.54 4.08
CA GLY A 12 -3.31 -18.11 4.23
C GLY A 12 -3.20 -19.21 5.28
N LEU A 13 -4.03 -19.19 6.33
CA LEU A 13 -4.10 -20.31 7.28
C LEU A 13 -4.85 -21.52 6.70
N GLN A 14 -5.92 -21.28 5.92
CA GLN A 14 -6.70 -22.33 5.26
C GLN A 14 -5.98 -22.98 4.07
N ALA A 15 -5.03 -22.28 3.46
CA ALA A 15 -4.22 -22.81 2.36
C ALA A 15 -3.22 -23.90 2.80
N ILE A 16 -3.05 -24.11 4.12
CA ILE A 16 -2.15 -25.13 4.66
C ILE A 16 -2.76 -26.52 4.44
N VAL A 17 -2.04 -27.36 3.72
CA VAL A 17 -2.46 -28.74 3.42
C VAL A 17 -2.55 -29.56 4.71
N ARG A 18 -3.65 -30.30 4.90
CA ARG A 18 -3.89 -31.15 6.08
C ARG A 18 -2.76 -32.17 6.33
N GLY A 19 -2.10 -32.65 5.27
CA GLY A 19 -0.95 -33.56 5.36
C GLY A 19 0.24 -33.01 6.15
N GLN A 20 0.41 -31.69 6.28
CA GLN A 20 1.45 -31.10 7.15
C GLN A 20 1.15 -31.33 8.64
N TYR A 21 -0.13 -31.35 9.02
CA TYR A 21 -0.56 -31.66 10.38
C TYR A 21 -0.38 -33.16 10.67
N GLU A 22 -0.76 -34.01 9.72
CA GLU A 22 -0.61 -35.47 9.82
C GLU A 22 0.87 -35.88 9.87
N GLY A 23 1.72 -35.27 9.04
CA GLY A 23 3.17 -35.51 9.05
C GLY A 23 3.84 -35.08 10.36
N ALA A 24 3.40 -33.95 10.94
CA ALA A 24 3.89 -33.51 12.24
C ALA A 24 3.43 -34.42 13.40
N GLN A 25 2.21 -34.96 13.32
CA GLN A 25 1.72 -35.96 14.26
C GLN A 25 2.47 -37.29 14.12
N ALA A 26 2.78 -37.74 12.90
CA ALA A 26 3.59 -38.93 12.65
C ALA A 26 5.01 -38.80 13.20
N LEU A 27 5.55 -37.58 13.21
CA LEU A 27 6.83 -37.23 13.85
C LEU A 27 6.75 -37.08 15.39
N GLY A 28 5.57 -37.25 15.99
CA GLY A 28 5.37 -37.11 17.44
C GLY A 28 5.54 -35.68 17.97
N LEU A 29 5.39 -34.67 17.11
CA LEU A 29 5.54 -33.27 17.52
C LEU A 29 4.34 -32.81 18.34
N SER A 30 4.62 -32.11 19.46
CA SER A 30 3.57 -31.46 20.25
C SER A 30 2.93 -30.32 19.46
N TYR A 31 1.67 -30.01 19.76
CA TYR A 31 0.89 -28.97 19.08
C TYR A 31 1.65 -27.64 18.92
N TRP A 32 2.32 -27.19 19.97
CA TRP A 32 3.10 -25.96 19.96
C TRP A 32 4.33 -26.00 19.04
N LYS A 33 5.01 -27.15 18.95
CA LYS A 33 6.12 -27.36 18.02
C LYS A 33 5.63 -27.40 16.57
N THR A 34 4.52 -28.10 16.33
CA THR A 34 3.89 -28.18 15.01
C THR A 34 3.46 -26.80 14.51
N VAL A 35 2.80 -26.02 15.37
CA VAL A 35 2.40 -24.65 15.03
C VAL A 35 3.62 -23.75 14.81
N GLY A 36 4.57 -23.71 15.73
CA GLY A 36 5.70 -22.80 15.67
C GLY A 36 6.72 -23.09 14.56
N LEU A 37 7.03 -24.36 14.30
CA LEU A 37 8.10 -24.75 13.38
C LEU A 37 7.62 -25.07 11.96
N ILE A 38 6.37 -25.51 11.81
CA ILE A 38 5.86 -26.04 10.53
C ILE A 38 4.77 -25.13 9.97
N ILE A 39 3.68 -24.94 10.70
CA ILE A 39 2.48 -24.27 10.21
C ILE A 39 2.69 -22.76 10.09
N LEU A 40 3.20 -22.10 11.12
CA LEU A 40 3.33 -20.64 11.18
C LEU A 40 4.28 -20.07 10.10
N PRO A 41 5.49 -20.63 9.86
CA PRO A 41 6.36 -20.12 8.79
C PRO A 41 5.76 -20.33 7.39
N GLN A 42 4.99 -21.40 7.18
CA GLN A 42 4.29 -21.65 5.90
C GLN A 42 3.11 -20.70 5.73
N ALA A 43 2.29 -20.53 6.77
CA ALA A 43 1.17 -19.58 6.81
C ALA A 43 1.64 -18.17 6.47
N LEU A 44 2.71 -17.69 7.14
CA LEU A 44 3.26 -16.36 6.93
C LEU A 44 3.67 -16.14 5.46
N LYS A 45 4.35 -17.10 4.83
CA LYS A 45 4.75 -17.00 3.42
C LYS A 45 3.55 -16.87 2.48
N MET A 46 2.42 -17.52 2.79
CA MET A 46 1.20 -17.44 1.98
C MET A 46 0.38 -16.16 2.24
N VAL A 47 0.43 -15.62 3.45
CA VAL A 47 -0.28 -14.39 3.85
C VAL A 47 0.45 -13.13 3.38
N ILE A 48 1.80 -13.14 3.30
CA ILE A 48 2.62 -11.98 2.89
C ILE A 48 2.17 -11.38 1.54
N PRO A 49 1.97 -12.14 0.45
CA PRO A 49 1.46 -11.60 -0.81
C PRO A 49 0.13 -10.86 -0.67
N GLY A 50 -0.81 -11.39 0.12
CA GLY A 50 -2.12 -10.77 0.35
C GLY A 50 -2.02 -9.49 1.18
N ILE A 51 -1.14 -9.45 2.19
CA ILE A 51 -0.86 -8.24 2.97
C ILE A 51 -0.29 -7.16 2.06
N VAL A 52 0.69 -7.51 1.23
CA VAL A 52 1.26 -6.59 0.24
C VAL A 52 0.16 -6.06 -0.67
N ASN A 53 -0.69 -6.92 -1.25
CA ASN A 53 -1.79 -6.47 -2.09
C ASN A 53 -2.74 -5.47 -1.40
N THR A 54 -3.05 -5.70 -0.12
CA THR A 54 -3.86 -4.78 0.69
C THR A 54 -3.16 -3.43 0.87
N PHE A 55 -1.86 -3.46 1.15
CA PHE A 55 -1.04 -2.28 1.35
C PHE A 55 -0.96 -1.43 0.08
N ILE A 56 -0.85 -2.10 -1.09
CA ILE A 56 -0.91 -1.46 -2.41
C ILE A 56 -2.25 -0.76 -2.61
N GLY A 57 -3.36 -1.45 -2.33
CA GLY A 57 -4.71 -0.88 -2.43
C GLY A 57 -4.87 0.37 -1.56
N LEU A 58 -4.39 0.32 -0.31
CA LEU A 58 -4.38 1.47 0.59
C LEU A 58 -3.57 2.63 0.01
N PHE A 59 -2.37 2.35 -0.52
CA PHE A 59 -1.52 3.36 -1.16
C PHE A 59 -2.20 4.06 -2.34
N LYS A 60 -2.97 3.32 -3.16
CA LYS A 60 -3.75 3.88 -4.28
C LYS A 60 -4.86 4.82 -3.80
N VAL A 61 -5.56 4.46 -2.72
CA VAL A 61 -6.62 5.30 -2.12
C VAL A 61 -6.03 6.55 -1.49
N THR A 62 -4.90 6.46 -0.77
CA THR A 62 -4.24 7.63 -0.18
C THR A 62 -3.71 8.59 -1.25
N THR A 63 -3.16 8.03 -2.33
CA THR A 63 -2.75 8.77 -3.53
C THR A 63 -3.90 9.58 -4.12
N LEU A 64 -5.08 8.98 -4.28
CA LEU A 64 -6.25 9.68 -4.80
C LEU A 64 -6.71 10.82 -3.88
N VAL A 65 -6.72 10.58 -2.56
CA VAL A 65 -7.04 11.59 -1.55
C VAL A 65 -6.06 12.77 -1.59
N LEU A 66 -4.76 12.51 -1.80
CA LEU A 66 -3.76 13.56 -1.95
C LEU A 66 -3.98 14.42 -3.20
N ILE A 67 -4.36 13.81 -4.33
CA ILE A 67 -4.67 14.56 -5.56
C ILE A 67 -5.90 15.45 -5.36
N VAL A 68 -6.95 14.94 -4.72
CA VAL A 68 -8.16 15.71 -4.42
C VAL A 68 -7.84 16.87 -3.45
N GLY A 69 -7.08 16.62 -2.39
CA GLY A 69 -6.66 17.68 -1.46
C GLY A 69 -5.77 18.74 -2.13
N LEU A 70 -5.03 18.37 -3.16
CA LEU A 70 -4.25 19.31 -3.96
C LEU A 70 -5.13 20.18 -4.88
N LEU A 71 -6.17 19.60 -5.51
CA LEU A 71 -7.14 20.36 -6.29
C LEU A 71 -7.89 21.38 -5.41
N ASP A 72 -8.17 21.00 -4.16
CA ASP A 72 -8.75 21.89 -3.15
C ASP A 72 -7.79 23.03 -2.74
N LEU A 73 -6.50 22.71 -2.55
CA LEU A 73 -5.45 23.72 -2.29
C LEU A 73 -5.31 24.70 -3.46
N LEU A 74 -5.29 24.21 -4.71
CA LEU A 74 -5.23 25.06 -5.89
C LEU A 74 -6.45 25.99 -6.00
N GLY A 75 -7.65 25.49 -5.70
CA GLY A 75 -8.87 26.31 -5.63
C GLY A 75 -8.78 27.39 -4.55
N THR A 76 -8.23 27.04 -3.38
CA THR A 76 -8.00 27.99 -2.27
C THR A 76 -6.98 29.08 -2.65
N VAL A 77 -5.87 28.70 -3.29
CA VAL A 77 -4.88 29.66 -3.80
C VAL A 77 -5.50 30.60 -4.83
N GLN A 78 -6.29 30.07 -5.76
CA GLN A 78 -6.95 30.88 -6.78
C GLN A 78 -7.98 31.86 -6.20
N THR A 79 -8.65 31.47 -5.12
CA THR A 79 -9.58 32.34 -4.38
C THR A 79 -8.83 33.41 -3.58
N GLY A 80 -7.73 33.06 -2.90
CA GLY A 80 -6.88 34.02 -2.18
C GLY A 80 -6.18 35.03 -3.09
N LEU A 81 -5.94 34.69 -4.37
CA LEU A 81 -5.45 35.63 -5.38
C LEU A 81 -6.52 36.63 -5.84
N THR A 82 -7.82 36.39 -5.63
CA THR A 82 -8.86 37.38 -5.92
C THR A 82 -9.05 38.42 -4.81
N ASP A 83 -8.46 38.21 -3.63
CA ASP A 83 -8.49 39.15 -2.51
C ASP A 83 -7.47 40.29 -2.70
N ALA A 84 -7.98 41.52 -2.84
CA ALA A 84 -7.18 42.72 -3.12
C ALA A 84 -6.15 43.08 -2.02
N LYS A 85 -6.19 42.43 -0.85
CA LYS A 85 -5.31 42.70 0.30
C LYS A 85 -3.96 41.98 0.23
N TRP A 86 -3.84 40.93 -0.60
CA TRP A 86 -2.64 40.08 -0.72
C TRP A 86 -1.99 40.09 -2.10
N PHE A 87 -2.50 40.92 -3.03
CA PHE A 87 -2.08 40.97 -4.42
C PHE A 87 -0.70 41.66 -4.55
N SER A 88 0.37 40.92 -4.27
CA SER A 88 1.72 41.26 -4.72
C SER A 88 2.00 40.47 -6.01
N PRO A 89 2.53 41.08 -7.08
CA PRO A 89 2.80 40.41 -8.37
C PRO A 89 3.65 39.13 -8.26
N ASN A 90 4.38 38.99 -7.16
CA ASN A 90 5.35 37.92 -6.92
C ASN A 90 4.73 36.73 -6.17
N THR A 91 3.61 36.93 -5.45
CA THR A 91 2.97 35.93 -4.58
C THR A 91 2.28 34.83 -5.38
N ALA A 92 1.67 35.17 -6.52
CA ALA A 92 1.04 34.19 -7.41
C ALA A 92 2.09 33.22 -7.98
N THR A 93 3.20 33.76 -8.47
CA THR A 93 4.28 32.97 -9.07
C THR A 93 4.93 32.04 -8.05
N THR A 94 5.23 32.51 -6.83
CA THR A 94 5.80 31.64 -5.78
C THR A 94 4.81 30.58 -5.31
N ALA A 95 3.51 30.88 -5.22
CA ALA A 95 2.49 29.90 -4.86
C ALA A 95 2.32 28.80 -5.93
N TYR A 96 2.30 29.16 -7.21
CA TYR A 96 2.25 28.18 -8.31
C TYR A 96 3.52 27.34 -8.38
N VAL A 97 4.71 27.93 -8.24
CA VAL A 97 5.99 27.20 -8.24
C VAL A 97 6.09 26.26 -7.04
N PHE A 98 5.65 26.69 -5.85
CA PHE A 98 5.62 25.84 -4.66
C PHE A 98 4.67 24.64 -4.86
N THR A 99 3.48 24.90 -5.42
CA THR A 99 2.52 23.83 -5.73
C THR A 99 3.04 22.89 -6.81
N ALA A 100 3.72 23.40 -7.84
CA ALA A 100 4.35 22.60 -8.89
C ALA A 100 5.51 21.74 -8.36
N ALA A 101 6.32 22.26 -7.44
CA ALA A 101 7.40 21.52 -6.80
C ALA A 101 6.85 20.35 -5.94
N ILE A 102 5.81 20.62 -5.15
CA ILE A 102 5.09 19.57 -4.40
C ILE A 102 4.55 18.52 -5.37
N PHE A 103 3.91 18.95 -6.46
CA PHE A 103 3.35 18.05 -7.46
C PHE A 103 4.42 17.15 -8.09
N TRP A 104 5.57 17.73 -8.45
CA TRP A 104 6.69 16.97 -9.02
C TRP A 104 7.22 15.91 -8.06
N VAL A 105 7.42 16.25 -6.78
CA VAL A 105 7.89 15.30 -5.76
C VAL A 105 6.89 14.17 -5.56
N PHE A 106 5.59 14.47 -5.51
CA PHE A 106 4.55 13.46 -5.34
C PHE A 106 4.39 12.55 -6.55
N CYS A 107 4.28 13.11 -7.76
CA CYS A 107 4.21 12.32 -9.00
C CYS A 107 5.46 11.46 -9.18
N PHE A 108 6.65 11.99 -8.88
CA PHE A 108 7.89 11.24 -8.97
C PHE A 108 7.93 10.09 -7.95
N SER A 109 7.61 10.36 -6.69
CA SER A 109 7.58 9.34 -5.63
C SER A 109 6.60 8.21 -5.97
N MET A 110 5.42 8.57 -6.48
CA MET A 110 4.38 7.63 -6.89
C MET A 110 4.79 6.80 -8.12
N SER A 111 5.35 7.44 -9.14
CA SER A 111 5.86 6.75 -10.34
C SER A 111 6.94 5.74 -9.95
N ARG A 112 7.90 6.14 -9.11
CA ARG A 112 8.97 5.27 -8.64
C ARG A 112 8.45 4.11 -7.78
N TYR A 113 7.47 4.37 -6.92
CA TYR A 113 6.84 3.34 -6.10
C TYR A 113 6.05 2.35 -6.96
N SER A 114 5.29 2.82 -7.95
CA SER A 114 4.57 1.99 -8.91
C SER A 114 5.52 1.04 -9.66
N ILE A 115 6.63 1.56 -10.19
CA ILE A 115 7.62 0.79 -10.92
C ILE A 115 8.31 -0.24 -10.01
N TYR A 116 8.69 0.14 -8.79
CA TYR A 116 9.28 -0.78 -7.81
C TYR A 116 8.36 -1.96 -7.48
N MET A 117 7.07 -1.67 -7.37
CA MET A 117 6.04 -2.64 -7.02
C MET A 117 5.68 -3.55 -8.21
N GLU A 118 5.63 -2.99 -9.41
CA GLU A 118 5.44 -3.73 -10.66
C GLU A 118 6.59 -4.73 -10.89
N HIS A 119 7.83 -4.30 -10.66
CA HIS A 119 9.00 -5.18 -10.69
C HIS A 119 8.93 -6.32 -9.66
N LYS A 120 8.31 -6.08 -8.50
CA LYS A 120 8.16 -7.09 -7.44
C LYS A 120 6.99 -8.06 -7.71
N LEU A 121 6.01 -7.64 -8.50
CA LEU A 121 4.81 -8.40 -8.83
C LEU A 121 4.97 -9.21 -10.13
N HIS A 122 5.85 -8.79 -11.06
CA HIS A 122 6.11 -9.46 -12.34
C HIS A 122 6.93 -10.77 -12.26
N THR A 123 7.04 -11.41 -11.09
CA THR A 123 7.75 -12.68 -10.92
C THR A 123 6.82 -13.91 -10.95
N GLY A 124 5.67 -13.87 -11.62
CA GLY A 124 4.74 -15.01 -11.51
C GLY A 124 3.57 -15.17 -12.47
N HIS A 125 3.45 -14.47 -13.59
CA HIS A 125 2.46 -14.82 -14.62
C HIS A 125 3.10 -14.81 -16.01
N LYS A 126 3.91 -15.83 -16.29
CA LYS A 126 3.98 -16.39 -17.65
C LYS A 126 3.04 -17.59 -17.65
N ARG A 127 1.89 -17.38 -18.30
CA ARG A 127 0.95 -18.43 -18.67
C ARG A 127 1.58 -19.31 -19.76
#